data_AF-A0A2S0UD81-F1
#
_entry.id   AF-A0A2S0UD81-F1
#
_cell.length_a   1.000
_cell.length_b   1.000
_cell.length_c   1.000
_cell.angle_alpha   90.00
_cell.angle_beta   90.00
_cell.angle_gamma   90.00
#
_symmetry.space_group_name_H-M   'P 1'
#
loop_
_entity.id
_entity.type
_entity.pdbx_description
1 polymer ?
#
loop_
_entity_poly.entity_id
_entity_poly.type
_entity_poly.pdbx_seq_one_letter_code
_entity_poly.pdbx_strand_id
1 'polypeptide(L)'
;MNYRNGKDVLPPRLLKELQDYIQGELVYIPKVSQKRALWGEISGSRKAIAKRNQEIYQAYLEGQSAEELAGSYHLSIDSIRKIITKMRCASRKAALVQQS
;
A
#
# COMPACT_ATOMS: atom_id res chain seq x y z
N MET A 1 16.89 -4.43 -7.99
CA MET A 1 16.94 -3.04 -7.48
C MET A 1 18.15 -2.38 -8.08
N ASN A 2 18.01 -1.24 -8.76
CA ASN A 2 19.17 -0.51 -9.31
C ASN A 2 19.82 0.29 -8.19
N TYR A 3 20.78 -0.33 -7.49
CA TYR A 3 21.66 0.37 -6.55
C TYR A 3 22.66 1.22 -7.33
N ARG A 4 22.92 2.44 -6.85
CA ARG A 4 24.00 3.30 -7.37
C ARG A 4 24.96 3.56 -6.22
N ASN A 5 26.25 3.42 -6.49
CA ASN A 5 27.27 3.68 -5.47
C ASN A 5 27.27 5.18 -5.13
N GLY A 6 27.29 5.51 -3.83
CA GLY A 6 27.35 6.89 -3.35
C GLY A 6 28.52 7.69 -3.93
N LYS A 7 29.66 7.03 -4.16
CA LYS A 7 30.85 7.62 -4.80
C LYS A 7 30.59 8.10 -6.22
N ASP A 8 29.66 7.47 -6.94
CA ASP A 8 29.37 7.77 -8.34
C ASP A 8 28.32 8.88 -8.49
N VAL A 9 27.56 9.18 -7.43
CA VAL A 9 26.37 10.05 -7.51
C VAL A 9 26.41 11.25 -6.57
N LEU A 10 27.21 11.24 -5.51
CA LEU A 10 27.29 12.30 -4.53
C LEU A 10 28.53 13.19 -4.76
N PRO A 11 28.42 14.52 -4.58
CA PRO A 11 29.59 15.39 -4.55
C PRO A 11 30.58 14.97 -3.44
N PRO A 12 31.91 15.05 -3.67
CA PRO A 12 32.91 14.59 -2.70
C PRO A 12 32.76 15.21 -1.30
N ARG A 13 32.40 16.49 -1.23
CA ARG A 13 32.17 17.19 0.05
C ARG A 13 31.02 16.58 0.84
N LEU A 14 29.89 16.30 0.17
CA LEU A 14 28.71 15.71 0.79
C LEU A 14 28.96 14.25 1.21
N LEU A 15 29.67 13.49 0.38
CA LEU A 15 30.04 12.12 0.73
C LEU A 15 30.90 12.09 1.99
N LYS A 16 31.89 12.99 2.10
CA LYS A 16 32.76 13.09 3.28
C LYS A 16 31.96 13.42 4.53
N GLU A 17 31.07 14.41 4.45
CA GLU A 17 30.21 14.79 5.57
C GLU A 17 29.29 13.64 5.99
N LEU A 18 28.70 12.91 5.03
CA LEU A 18 27.83 11.76 5.34
C LEU A 18 28.60 10.63 6.04
N GLN A 19 29.88 10.43 5.69
CA GLN A 19 30.75 9.45 6.36
C GLN A 19 31.06 9.80 7.82
N ASP A 20 30.93 11.07 8.23
CA ASP A 20 31.07 11.44 9.64
C ASP A 20 29.89 10.92 10.48
N TYR A 21 28.74 10.64 9.85
CA TYR A 21 27.54 10.12 10.51
C TYR A 21 27.32 8.62 10.31
N ILE A 22 27.63 8.08 9.12
CA ILE A 22 27.36 6.68 8.79
C ILE A 22 28.32 6.16 7.71
N GLN A 23 28.88 4.96 7.91
CA GLN A 23 29.83 4.34 6.99
C GLN A 23 29.53 2.87 6.78
N GLY A 24 29.64 2.38 5.53
CA GLY A 24 29.46 0.97 5.20
C GLY A 24 28.01 0.48 5.19
N GLU A 25 27.04 1.36 5.43
CA GLU A 25 25.61 1.02 5.52
C GLU A 25 24.80 1.54 4.31
N LEU A 26 23.62 0.94 4.10
CA LEU A 26 22.68 1.34 3.06
C LEU A 26 21.74 2.45 3.56
N VAL A 27 21.86 3.64 2.98
CA VAL A 27 21.01 4.80 3.31
C VAL A 27 19.94 4.99 2.23
N TYR A 28 18.68 5.05 2.65
CA TYR A 28 17.57 5.41 1.76
C TYR A 28 17.43 6.93 1.66
N ILE A 29 17.54 7.47 0.44
CA ILE A 29 17.26 8.87 0.17
C ILE A 29 15.81 8.98 -0.33
N PRO A 30 14.90 9.60 0.43
CA PRO A 30 13.52 9.78 -0.01
C PRO A 30 13.44 10.70 -1.23
N LYS A 31 12.43 10.50 -2.09
CA LYS A 31 12.14 11.43 -3.19
C LYS A 31 11.72 12.79 -2.64
N VAL A 32 12.18 13.86 -3.30
CA VAL A 32 11.88 15.25 -2.95
C VAL A 32 10.38 15.57 -3.01
N SER A 33 9.62 14.91 -3.88
CA SER A 33 8.17 15.09 -3.95
C SER A 33 7.46 14.40 -2.77
N GLN A 34 6.73 15.16 -1.96
CA GLN A 34 5.82 14.64 -0.92
C GLN A 34 4.78 13.63 -1.44
N LYS A 35 4.54 13.58 -2.75
CA LYS A 35 3.80 12.49 -3.41
C LYS A 35 4.69 11.24 -3.48
N ARG A 36 4.89 10.57 -2.34
CA ARG A 36 5.21 9.14 -2.38
C ARG A 36 4.10 8.49 -3.20
N ALA A 37 4.44 7.85 -4.31
CA ALA A 37 3.51 6.88 -4.88
C ALA A 37 3.22 5.89 -3.76
N LEU A 38 1.96 5.79 -3.35
CA LEU A 38 1.57 4.88 -2.30
C LEU A 38 1.90 3.46 -2.76
N TRP A 39 2.26 2.59 -1.82
CA TRP A 39 2.64 1.22 -2.14
C TRP A 39 1.63 0.57 -3.11
N GLY A 40 2.12 0.08 -4.25
CA GLY A 40 1.29 -0.52 -5.28
C GLY A 40 0.64 0.44 -6.30
N GLU A 41 0.90 1.75 -6.25
CA GLU A 41 0.44 2.71 -7.28
C GLU A 41 1.23 2.57 -8.59
N ILE A 42 2.54 2.34 -8.51
CA ILE A 42 3.39 2.18 -9.70
C ILE A 42 3.20 0.79 -10.33
N SER A 43 2.99 -0.25 -9.52
CA SER A 43 2.82 -1.63 -9.99
C SER A 43 1.37 -2.01 -10.33
N GLY A 44 0.41 -1.10 -10.14
CA GLY A 44 -1.03 -1.37 -10.33
C GLY A 44 -1.66 -2.29 -9.28
N SER A 45 -0.86 -2.91 -8.41
CA SER A 45 -1.31 -3.85 -7.37
C SER A 45 -2.34 -3.23 -6.42
N ARG A 46 -2.24 -1.93 -6.14
CA ARG A 46 -3.19 -1.23 -5.29
C ARG A 46 -4.59 -1.19 -5.90
N LYS A 47 -4.69 -0.97 -7.21
CA LYS A 47 -5.97 -0.96 -7.94
C LYS A 47 -6.57 -2.37 -8.00
N ALA A 48 -5.75 -3.38 -8.29
CA ALA A 48 -6.19 -4.77 -8.33
C ALA A 48 -6.73 -5.23 -6.96
N ILE A 49 -6.02 -4.92 -5.87
CA ILE A 49 -6.47 -5.24 -4.51
C ILE A 49 -7.76 -4.48 -4.17
N ALA A 50 -7.87 -3.20 -4.54
CA ALA A 50 -9.08 -2.43 -4.30
C ALA A 50 -10.30 -3.02 -5.03
N LYS A 51 -10.12 -3.38 -6.31
CA LYS A 51 -11.16 -4.03 -7.13
C LYS A 51 -11.62 -5.36 -6.50
N ARG A 52 -10.67 -6.24 -6.18
CA ARG A 52 -10.96 -7.53 -5.52
C ARG A 52 -11.70 -7.32 -4.19
N ASN A 53 -11.28 -6.35 -3.38
CA ASN A 53 -11.93 -6.09 -2.10
C ASN A 53 -13.37 -5.55 -2.27
N GLN A 54 -13.65 -4.83 -3.36
CA GLN A 54 -15.00 -4.41 -3.72
C GLN A 54 -15.86 -5.59 -4.17
N GLU A 55 -15.32 -6.48 -5.00
CA GLU A 55 -16.00 -7.72 -5.42
C GLU A 55 -16.34 -8.60 -4.21
N ILE A 56 -15.39 -8.81 -3.29
CA ILE A 56 -15.62 -9.54 -2.02
C ILE A 56 -16.76 -8.91 -1.21
N TYR A 57 -16.80 -7.58 -1.13
CA TYR A 57 -17.83 -6.90 -0.34
C TYR A 57 -19.22 -6.97 -1.00
N GLN A 58 -19.31 -6.92 -2.33
CA GLN A 58 -20.59 -7.11 -3.04
C GLN A 58 -21.12 -8.52 -2.86
N ALA A 59 -20.27 -9.53 -3.06
CA ALA A 59 -20.66 -10.92 -2.84
C ALA A 59 -21.11 -11.20 -1.39
N TYR A 60 -20.50 -10.54 -0.41
CA TYR A 60 -20.97 -10.56 0.98
C TYR A 60 -22.35 -9.91 1.15
N LEU A 61 -22.63 -8.79 0.48
CA LEU A 61 -23.96 -8.15 0.52
C LEU A 61 -25.03 -8.99 -0.19
N GLU A 62 -24.64 -9.79 -1.17
CA GLU A 62 -25.49 -10.78 -1.86
C GLU A 62 -25.77 -12.03 -1.01
N GLY A 63 -25.14 -12.14 0.18
CA GLY A 63 -25.44 -13.16 1.17
C GLY A 63 -24.36 -14.23 1.36
N GLN A 64 -23.23 -14.16 0.65
CA GLN A 64 -22.13 -15.11 0.86
C GLN A 64 -21.49 -14.93 2.25
N SER A 65 -21.23 -16.05 2.93
CA SER A 65 -20.57 -16.07 4.23
C SER A 65 -19.07 -15.74 4.12
N ALA A 66 -18.47 -15.35 5.25
CA ALA A 66 -17.03 -15.05 5.28
C ALA A 66 -16.18 -16.30 5.01
N GLU A 67 -16.70 -17.46 5.37
CA GLU A 67 -16.11 -18.79 5.18
C GLU A 67 -16.10 -19.19 3.70
N GLU A 68 -17.20 -18.98 2.97
CA GLU A 68 -17.27 -19.22 1.52
C GLU A 68 -16.31 -18.30 0.76
N LEU A 69 -16.32 -17.01 1.10
CA LEU A 69 -15.44 -16.00 0.49
C LEU A 69 -13.95 -16.31 0.76
N ALA A 70 -13.62 -16.80 1.96
CA ALA A 70 -12.25 -17.22 2.29
C ALA A 70 -11.78 -18.33 1.34
N GLY A 71 -12.65 -19.31 1.06
CA GLY A 71 -12.41 -20.37 0.08
C GLY A 71 -12.23 -19.84 -1.34
N SER A 72 -13.19 -19.05 -1.83
CA SER A 72 -13.21 -18.57 -3.23
C SER A 72 -12.04 -17.64 -3.57
N TYR A 73 -11.56 -16.85 -2.60
CA TYR A 73 -10.49 -15.87 -2.82
C TYR A 73 -9.12 -16.34 -2.30
N HIS A 74 -9.03 -17.55 -1.76
CA HIS A 74 -7.82 -18.10 -1.14
C HIS A 74 -7.22 -17.17 -0.07
N LEU A 75 -8.08 -16.63 0.79
CA LEU A 75 -7.72 -15.73 1.87
C LEU A 75 -8.11 -16.35 3.21
N SER A 76 -7.43 -15.95 4.29
CA SER A 76 -7.90 -16.31 5.63
C SER A 76 -9.24 -15.63 5.94
N ILE A 77 -10.06 -16.29 6.76
CA ILE A 77 -11.33 -15.73 7.25
C ILE A 77 -11.12 -14.36 7.91
N ASP A 78 -10.05 -14.19 8.68
CA ASP A 78 -9.71 -12.90 9.30
C ASP A 78 -9.42 -11.80 8.27
N SER A 79 -8.79 -12.15 7.14
CA SER A 79 -8.55 -11.21 6.06
C SER A 79 -9.86 -10.77 5.40
N ILE A 80 -10.77 -11.70 5.15
CA ILE A 80 -12.12 -11.43 4.64
C ILE A 80 -12.89 -10.52 5.61
N ARG A 81 -12.92 -10.84 6.90
CA ARG A 81 -13.59 -10.02 7.93
C ARG A 81 -13.02 -8.61 8.01
N LYS A 82 -11.69 -8.47 7.91
CA LYS A 82 -11.02 -7.16 7.84
C LYS A 82 -11.41 -6.37 6.59
N ILE A 83 -11.51 -7.03 5.43
CA ILE A 83 -11.94 -6.42 4.17
C ILE A 83 -13.37 -5.91 4.31
N ILE A 84 -14.31 -6.77 4.75
CA ILE A 84 -15.72 -6.41 4.94
C ILE A 84 -15.86 -5.21 5.88
N THR A 85 -15.18 -5.24 7.03
CA THR A 85 -15.23 -4.15 8.01
C THR A 85 -14.71 -2.83 7.41
N LYS A 86 -13.58 -2.87 6.69
CA LYS A 86 -13.03 -1.68 6.03
C LYS A 86 -13.95 -1.13 4.95
N MET A 87 -14.55 -2.00 4.12
CA MET A 87 -15.47 -1.61 3.06
C MET A 87 -16.77 -1.02 3.60
N ARG A 88 -17.29 -1.56 4.71
CA ARG A 88 -18.45 -1.00 5.43
C ARG A 88 -18.17 0.41 5.94
N CYS A 89 -17.01 0.63 6.57
CA CYS A 89 -16.59 1.96 7.03
C CYS A 89 -16.42 2.96 5.88
N ALA A 90 -15.83 2.52 4.76
CA ALA A 90 -15.66 3.37 3.58
C ALA A 90 -17.00 3.75 2.94
N SER A 91 -17.93 2.79 2.80
CA SER A 91 -19.27 3.02 2.25
C SER A 91 -20.08 3.99 3.11
N ARG A 92 -20.00 3.87 4.44
CA ARG A 92 -20.64 4.81 5.37
C ARG A 92 -20.07 6.22 5.26
N LYS A 93 -18.75 6.37 5.10
CA LYS A 93 -18.10 7.67 4.89
C LYS A 93 -18.53 8.31 3.56
N ALA A 94 -18.65 7.53 2.50
CA ALA A 94 -19.11 8.03 1.20
C ALA A 94 -20.56 8.56 1.27
N ALA A 95 -21.45 7.86 1.99
CA ALA A 95 -22.83 8.30 2.18
C ALA A 95 -22.95 9.61 2.97
N LEU A 96 -22.04 9.87 3.92
CA LEU A 96 -22.01 11.12 4.71
C LEU A 96 -21.52 12.33 3.90
N VAL A 97 -20.59 12.12 2.96
CA VAL A 97 -20.04 13.19 2.11
C VAL A 97 -21.04 13.67 1.05
N GLN A 98 -22.00 12.82 0.65
CA GLN A 98 -23.03 13.17 -0.33
C GLN A 98 -24.21 13.98 0.26
N GLN A 99 -24.21 14.25 1.56
CA GLN A 99 -25.25 15.03 2.26
C GLN A 99 -24.74 16.42 2.70
N SER A 100 -23.58 16.86 2.19
CA SER A 100 -22.93 18.15 2.51
C SER A 100 -22.73 19.00 1.27
#